data_AF-A0A926H9M7-F1
#
_entry.id   AF-A0A926H9M7-F1
#
_cell.length_a   1.000
_cell.length_b   1.000
_cell.length_c   1.000
_cell.angle_alpha   90.00
_cell.angle_beta   90.00
_cell.angle_gamma   90.00
#
_symmetry.space_group_name_H-M   'P 1'
#
loop_
_entity.id
_entity.type
_entity.pdbx_description
1 polymer ?
#
loop_
_entity_poly.entity_id
_entity_poly.type
_entity_poly.pdbx_seq_one_letter_code
_entity_poly.pdbx_strand_id
1 'polypeptide(L)' 'MPAEPAAAQPTVSIKDSTFELVELRVKGGQSVLWKNDGEKRHSATAGDGSFDTGLFGKGESKTV' A
#
# COMPACT_ATOMS: atom_id res chain seq x y z
N MET A 1 16.74 -2.51 -24.87
CA MET A 1 15.43 -2.24 -24.25
C MET A 1 15.64 -1.27 -23.10
N PRO A 2 15.04 -0.07 -23.11
CA PRO A 2 15.12 0.81 -21.95
C PRO A 2 14.22 0.22 -20.85
N ALA A 3 14.78 0.00 -19.66
CA ALA A 3 14.01 -0.30 -18.47
C ALA A 3 13.10 0.91 -18.19
N GLU A 4 11.80 0.66 -18.12
CA GLU A 4 10.81 1.64 -17.68
C GLU A 4 11.30 2.22 -16.35
N PRO A 5 11.38 3.56 -16.17
CA PRO A 5 11.74 4.11 -14.88
C PRO A 5 10.73 3.50 -13.91
N ALA A 6 11.20 2.77 -12.88
CA ALA A 6 10.34 2.21 -11.86
C ALA A 6 9.44 3.35 -11.39
N ALA A 7 8.20 3.39 -11.89
CA ALA A 7 7.27 4.45 -11.58
C ALA A 7 7.24 4.48 -10.06
N ALA A 8 7.56 5.62 -9.46
CA ALA A 8 7.70 5.73 -8.02
C ALA A 8 6.40 5.19 -7.41
N GLN A 9 6.44 3.93 -6.96
CA GLN A 9 5.24 3.22 -6.54
C GLN A 9 4.80 3.95 -5.29
N PRO A 10 3.60 4.57 -5.31
CA PRO A 10 3.16 5.32 -4.16
C PRO A 10 3.10 4.36 -2.99
N THR A 11 3.83 4.73 -1.94
CA THR A 11 3.93 3.91 -0.73
C THR A 11 3.00 4.49 0.32
N VAL A 12 2.11 3.66 0.84
CA VAL A 12 1.19 4.02 1.93
C VAL A 12 1.67 3.35 3.21
N SER A 13 2.15 4.17 4.14
CA SER A 13 2.54 3.72 5.48
C SER A 13 1.31 3.63 6.38
N ILE A 14 1.09 2.46 6.97
CA ILE A 14 0.05 2.17 7.94
C ILE A 14 0.69 2.20 9.33
N LYS A 15 0.17 3.04 10.22
CA LYS A 15 0.52 3.08 11.65
C LYS A 15 -0.64 2.49 12.46
N ASP A 16 -0.42 2.25 13.75
CA ASP A 16 -1.37 1.51 14.59
C ASP A 16 -2.81 2.05 14.66
N SER A 17 -2.98 3.35 14.38
CA SER A 17 -4.28 4.01 14.44
C SER A 17 -4.57 4.89 13.23
N THR A 18 -3.71 4.92 12.22
CA THR A 18 -3.86 5.84 11.07
C THR A 18 -3.05 5.38 9.86
N PHE A 19 -3.53 5.75 8.67
CA PHE A 19 -2.70 5.80 7.48
C PHE A 19 -1.93 7.13 7.48
N GLU A 20 -0.70 7.11 6.95
CA GLU A 20 0.11 8.33 6.82
C GLU A 20 -0.46 9.28 5.75
N LEU A 21 -1.05 8.71 4.70
CA LEU A 21 -1.78 9.46 3.69
C LEU A 21 -3.29 9.28 3.88
N VAL A 22 -4.01 10.40 3.85
CA VAL A 22 -5.47 10.43 3.85
C VAL A 22 -6.06 10.27 2.45
N GLU A 23 -5.32 10.67 1.42
CA GLU A 23 -5.73 10.58 0.02
C GLU A 23 -4.51 10.28 -0.85
N LEU A 24 -4.63 9.30 -1.75
CA LEU A 24 -3.64 8.99 -2.77
C LEU A 24 -4.36 8.85 -4.11
N ARG A 25 -3.93 9.62 -5.12
CA ARG A 25 -4.42 9.48 -6.50
C ARG A 25 -3.42 8.67 -7.32
N VAL A 26 -3.88 7.53 -7.84
CA VAL A 26 -3.10 6.68 -8.75
C VAL A 26 -3.77 6.62 -10.11
N LYS A 27 -2.96 6.38 -11.15
CA LYS A 27 -3.50 6.10 -12.50
C LYS A 27 -3.84 4.62 -12.59
N GLY A 28 -4.88 4.27 -13.35
CA GLY A 28 -5.19 2.88 -13.63
C GLY A 28 -3.99 2.14 -14.22
N GLY A 29 -3.70 0.94 -13.70
CA GLY A 29 -2.54 0.12 -14.05
C GLY A 29 -1.26 0.40 -13.24
N GLN A 30 -1.27 1.36 -12.31
CA GLN A 30 -0.18 1.51 -11.35
C GLN A 30 -0.41 0.64 -10.11
N SER A 31 0.68 0.09 -9.58
CA SER A 31 0.67 -0.64 -8.32
C SER A 31 0.96 0.28 -7.13
N VAL A 32 0.38 -0.06 -5.98
CA VAL A 32 0.55 0.67 -4.72
C VAL A 32 1.26 -0.22 -3.70
N LEU A 33 2.30 0.31 -3.06
CA LEU A 33 3.01 -0.39 -2.00
C LEU A 33 2.40 -0.01 -0.64
N TRP A 34 1.89 -0.98 0.08
CA TRP A 34 1.38 -0.81 1.44
C TRP A 34 2.43 -1.30 2.41
N LYS A 35 2.84 -0.48 3.36
CA LYS A 35 3.82 -0.84 4.39
C LYS A 35 3.20 -0.67 5.76
N ASN A 36 3.34 -1.67 6.62
CA ASN A 36 2.88 -1.58 8.00
C ASN A 36 4.04 -1.16 8.88
N ASP A 37 4.01 0.07 9.38
CA ASP A 37 4.98 0.63 10.32
C ASP A 37 4.49 0.53 11.78
N GLY A 38 3.20 0.18 11.98
CA GLY A 38 2.61 -0.07 13.29
C GLY A 38 3.07 -1.40 13.91
N GLU A 39 2.95 -1.51 15.23
CA GLU A 39 3.32 -2.74 15.95
C GLU A 39 2.27 -3.85 15.79
N LYS A 40 1.01 -3.49 15.53
CA LYS A 40 -0.06 -4.44 15.29
C LYS A 40 -0.07 -4.90 13.83
N ARG A 41 -0.76 -6.02 13.58
CA ARG A 41 -1.05 -6.44 12.20
C ARG A 41 -2.15 -5.56 11.63
N HIS A 42 -1.96 -5.13 10.39
CA HIS A 42 -2.92 -4.31 9.66
C HIS A 42 -3.16 -4.90 8.27
N SER A 43 -4.26 -4.50 7.64
CA SER A 43 -4.56 -4.78 6.24
C SER A 43 -5.00 -3.50 5.54
N ALA A 44 -4.84 -3.49 4.23
CA ALA A 44 -5.42 -2.53 3.32
C ALA A 44 -6.38 -3.27 2.39
N THR A 45 -7.67 -2.95 2.51
CA THR A 45 -8.76 -3.59 1.79
C THR A 45 -9.61 -2.51 1.14
N ALA A 46 -9.92 -2.68 -0.14
CA ALA A 46 -10.75 -1.75 -0.88
C ALA A 46 -12.22 -1.94 -0.51
N GLY A 47 -12.94 -0.86 -0.22
CA GLY A 47 -14.36 -0.92 0.14
C GLY A 47 -15.25 -1.44 -0.98
N ASP A 48 -14.79 -1.37 -2.23
CA ASP A 48 -15.44 -1.93 -3.42
C ASP A 48 -15.03 -3.39 -3.72
N GLY A 49 -14.09 -3.95 -2.93
CA GLY A 49 -13.57 -5.31 -3.11
C GLY A 49 -12.54 -5.46 -4.22
N SER A 50 -12.05 -4.37 -4.82
CA SER A 50 -11.08 -4.42 -5.93
C SER A 50 -9.72 -4.98 -5.52
N PHE A 51 -9.31 -4.83 -4.25
CA PHE A 51 -8.08 -5.43 -3.72
C PHE A 51 -8.18 -5.73 -2.23
N ASP A 52 -7.39 -6.71 -1.80
CA ASP A 52 -7.11 -6.98 -0.39
C ASP A 52 -5.64 -7.42 -0.25
N THR A 53 -4.90 -6.73 0.60
CA THR A 53 -3.50 -7.09 0.93
C THR A 53 -3.42 -8.25 1.93
N GLY A 54 -4.53 -8.57 2.59
CA GLY A 54 -4.55 -9.45 3.76
C GLY A 54 -3.87 -8.79 4.97
N LEU A 55 -3.85 -9.49 6.11
CA LEU A 55 -3.14 -9.00 7.31
C LEU A 55 -1.63 -9.19 7.17
N PHE A 56 -0.87 -8.14 7.41
CA PHE A 56 0.59 -8.17 7.44
C PHE A 56 1.14 -7.45 8.69
N GLY A 57 2.26 -7.94 9.20
CA GLY A 57 2.86 -7.49 10.44
C GLY A 57 3.75 -6.25 10.30
N LYS A 58 4.29 -5.80 11.43
CA LYS A 58 5.24 -4.68 11.51
C LYS A 58 6.43 -4.90 10.58
N GLY A 59 6.75 -3.88 9.79
CA GLY A 59 7.85 -3.87 8.82
C GLY A 59 7.55 -4.63 7.53
N GLU A 60 6.43 -5.36 7.43
CA GLU A 60 6.04 -6.01 6.18
C GLU A 60 5.45 -5.01 5.20
N SER A 61 5.58 -5.35 3.92
CA SER A 61 4.94 -4.62 2.84
C SER A 61 4.27 -5.54 1.83
N LYS A 62 3.18 -5.06 1.24
CA LYS A 62 2.36 -5.76 0.25
C LYS A 62 2.07 -4.81 -0.91
N THR A 63 1.98 -5.35 -2.12
CA THR A 63 1.68 -4.59 -3.33
C THR A 63 0.32 -5.02 -3.86
N VAL A 64 -0.49 -4.04 -4.29
CA VAL A 64 -1.77 -4.25 -4.99
C VAL A 64 -1.78 -3.48 -6.29
#